data_AF-A0A7C1EZ30-F1
#
_entry.id   AF-A0A7C1EZ30-F1
#
_cell.length_a   1.000
_cell.length_b   1.000
_cell.length_c   1.000
_cell.angle_alpha   90.00
_cell.angle_beta   90.00
_cell.angle_gamma   90.00
#
_symmetry.space_group_name_H-M   'P 1'
#
loop_
_entity.id
_entity.type
_entity.pdbx_description
1 polymer ?
#
loop_
_entity_poly.entity_id
_entity_poly.type
_entity_poly.pdbx_seq_one_letter_code
_entity_poly.pdbx_strand_id
1 'polypeptide(L)'
;MEMIMARRLIHWWLVLIFIGAVALPQHARAQNGTTVYLPLISRNFNPLAGQRIVNAPFLNVADITGQKFNEMAIFWFGRVSQTENYTDVRVGYNATELVIYTATIDRRLWYDTSPSAGDLTAWDSVTVLLDLDGVVDGRPTSNTYRFDAQLTNGGELNSNYKASYVGNGTTFVPQPVSFIASSGWRGGAINNDGDDKGWVMTFRIPFSSLGVSAPAQGAAMWGLSVVTHDRDSQAGPALTDKTWPEMADLLTPSTWGRLAWGLQTSHSSDTGATAIIKHKGASGTDLSMVVKDAGVGGSTVCGGSFDYWTEWGNKNDKDYNGGSPHPVLNVQNQSDISDYPCFSKIYLSFPLTTLPANKTINKATLRLYQTGGSGPASNGQGPFSALIQVLSFGEDFSDTAVTWNNAPLALRNYTRTLVQPIPETCDSVGSITWPCVPYDWDVTQLVTEAYQQGKPARIILYSADSDYSTGKYFTSSNTGDWNHAGRPTLTIRYNP
;
A
#
# COMPACT_ATOMS: atom_id res chain seq x y z
N MET A 1 -3.85 -76.86 -23.38
CA MET A 1 -2.77 -77.86 -23.49
C MET A 1 -1.46 -77.08 -23.36
N GLU A 2 -0.77 -77.30 -22.23
CA GLU A 2 0.63 -76.98 -21.85
C GLU A 2 1.37 -75.83 -22.58
N MET A 3 1.74 -74.72 -21.92
CA MET A 3 2.86 -74.51 -20.98
C MET A 3 4.26 -74.74 -21.59
N ILE A 4 5.00 -73.68 -21.92
CA ILE A 4 6.45 -73.51 -21.63
C ILE A 4 6.78 -72.01 -21.47
N MET A 5 7.38 -71.68 -20.31
CA MET A 5 8.01 -70.40 -19.95
C MET A 5 9.36 -70.18 -20.66
N ALA A 6 9.77 -68.91 -20.88
CA ALA A 6 11.11 -68.45 -20.47
C ALA A 6 11.33 -66.92 -20.64
N ARG A 7 11.51 -66.27 -19.49
CA ARG A 7 12.53 -65.26 -19.12
C ARG A 7 12.71 -63.93 -19.90
N ARG A 8 12.39 -62.85 -19.14
CA ARG A 8 13.20 -61.66 -18.78
C ARG A 8 13.78 -60.79 -19.91
N LEU A 9 13.27 -59.56 -20.03
CA LEU A 9 13.90 -58.33 -19.49
C LEU A 9 13.01 -57.13 -19.83
N ILE A 10 12.55 -56.45 -18.79
CA ILE A 10 11.71 -55.26 -18.87
C ILE A 10 12.63 -54.05 -18.64
N HIS A 11 12.72 -53.13 -19.60
CA HIS A 11 13.30 -51.79 -19.42
C HIS A 11 12.15 -50.76 -19.48
N TRP A 12 11.70 -50.30 -18.31
CA TRP A 12 10.90 -49.09 -18.18
C TRP A 12 11.84 -47.90 -17.95
N TRP A 13 11.77 -46.90 -18.83
CA TRP A 13 12.27 -45.56 -18.54
C TRP A 13 11.20 -44.83 -17.72
N LEU A 14 11.49 -44.59 -16.45
CA LEU A 14 10.73 -43.70 -15.57
C LEU A 14 11.55 -42.42 -15.38
N VAL A 15 11.06 -41.32 -15.95
CA VAL A 15 11.56 -39.96 -15.70
C VAL A 15 11.07 -39.55 -14.31
N LEU A 16 11.97 -39.57 -13.34
CA LEU A 16 11.76 -39.02 -11.99
C LEU A 16 12.10 -37.53 -12.02
N ILE A 17 11.08 -36.69 -11.96
CA ILE A 17 11.20 -35.27 -11.65
C ILE A 17 11.55 -35.15 -10.16
N PHE A 18 12.78 -34.77 -9.86
CA PHE A 18 13.19 -34.35 -8.51
C PHE A 18 12.58 -32.97 -8.22
N ILE A 19 11.44 -32.94 -7.52
CA ILE A 19 11.05 -31.76 -6.74
C ILE A 19 11.79 -31.88 -5.41
N GLY A 20 12.83 -31.07 -5.24
CA GLY A 20 13.56 -30.96 -3.98
C GLY A 20 12.67 -30.36 -2.90
N ALA A 21 12.07 -31.22 -2.08
CA ALA A 21 11.62 -30.83 -0.76
C ALA A 21 12.88 -30.58 0.09
N VAL A 22 13.08 -29.34 0.51
CA VAL A 22 14.07 -29.02 1.55
C VAL A 22 13.54 -29.62 2.85
N ALA A 23 13.99 -30.84 3.16
CA ALA A 23 13.82 -31.41 4.48
C ALA A 23 14.65 -30.57 5.46
N LEU A 24 13.99 -29.86 6.38
CA LEU A 24 14.66 -29.33 7.56
C LEU A 24 15.30 -30.50 8.30
N PRO A 25 16.61 -30.46 8.63
CA PRO A 25 17.22 -31.53 9.39
C PRO A 25 16.59 -31.55 10.79
N GLN A 26 15.97 -32.67 11.16
CA GLN A 26 15.72 -32.99 12.55
C GLN A 26 17.07 -32.98 13.27
N HIS A 27 17.22 -32.10 14.27
CA HIS A 27 18.44 -31.99 15.05
C HIS A 27 18.68 -33.24 15.89
N ALA A 28 19.54 -34.13 15.41
CA ALA A 28 20.28 -35.02 16.28
C ALA A 28 21.30 -34.17 17.07
N ARG A 29 20.98 -33.82 18.32
CA ARG A 29 21.95 -33.17 19.23
C ARG A 29 23.02 -34.19 19.62
N ALA A 30 24.23 -34.06 19.07
CA ALA A 30 25.41 -34.67 19.65
C ALA A 30 25.69 -34.01 21.01
N GLN A 31 25.82 -34.83 22.06
CA GLN A 31 25.91 -34.38 23.46
C GLN A 31 27.21 -33.64 23.85
N ASN A 32 28.05 -33.21 22.89
CA ASN A 32 29.27 -32.44 23.16
C ASN A 32 29.83 -31.73 21.89
N GLY A 33 28.96 -31.24 21.00
CA GLY A 33 29.37 -30.56 19.77
C GLY A 33 29.40 -29.03 19.90
N THR A 34 30.47 -28.38 19.44
CA THR A 34 30.55 -26.93 19.28
C THR A 34 29.56 -26.48 18.20
N THR A 35 28.63 -25.59 18.53
CA THR A 35 27.76 -24.94 17.53
C THR A 35 28.60 -23.99 16.70
N VAL A 36 28.79 -24.32 15.41
CA VAL A 36 29.46 -23.44 14.45
C VAL A 36 28.40 -22.67 13.68
N TYR A 37 28.37 -21.35 13.85
CA TYR A 37 27.57 -20.46 13.00
C TYR A 37 28.36 -20.16 11.73
N LEU A 38 27.96 -20.74 10.61
CA LEU A 38 28.50 -20.37 9.31
C LEU A 38 27.63 -19.24 8.73
N PRO A 39 28.17 -18.03 8.48
CA PRO A 39 27.42 -16.99 7.80
C PRO A 39 27.13 -17.43 6.37
N LEU A 40 25.86 -17.62 6.03
CA LEU A 40 25.44 -17.80 4.65
C LEU A 40 25.40 -16.42 3.98
N ILE A 41 26.47 -16.06 3.26
CA ILE A 41 26.49 -14.84 2.44
C ILE A 41 25.87 -15.19 1.09
N SER A 42 24.57 -14.97 0.95
CA SER A 42 23.93 -14.95 -0.36
C SER A 42 24.09 -13.55 -0.95
N ARG A 43 24.72 -13.45 -2.13
CA ARG A 43 25.03 -12.17 -2.78
C ARG A 43 23.80 -11.34 -3.18
N ASN A 44 22.59 -11.91 -3.14
CA ASN A 44 21.33 -11.27 -3.56
C ASN A 44 20.17 -11.51 -2.57
N PHE A 45 20.44 -11.92 -1.32
CA PHE A 45 19.37 -12.10 -0.35
C PHE A 45 18.99 -10.75 0.26
N ASN A 46 17.81 -10.26 -0.09
CA ASN A 46 17.16 -9.18 0.65
C ASN A 46 16.16 -9.82 1.64
N PRO A 47 16.45 -9.81 2.97
CA PRO A 47 15.55 -10.39 3.98
C PRO A 47 14.19 -9.69 4.06
N LEU A 48 14.07 -8.50 3.48
CA LEU A 48 12.87 -7.69 3.44
C LEU A 48 12.08 -7.85 2.13
N ALA A 49 12.56 -8.65 1.18
CA ALA A 49 11.87 -8.84 -0.09
C ALA A 49 10.48 -9.45 0.12
N GLY A 50 9.45 -8.76 -0.39
CA GLY A 50 8.06 -9.20 -0.26
C GLY A 50 7.41 -8.92 1.10
N GLN A 51 8.09 -8.23 2.02
CA GLN A 51 7.49 -7.80 3.28
C GLN A 51 6.74 -6.48 3.12
N ARG A 52 5.68 -6.29 3.90
CA ARG A 52 4.95 -5.02 4.02
C ARG A 52 5.73 -4.07 4.93
N ILE A 53 6.15 -2.92 4.41
CA ILE A 53 6.94 -1.91 5.11
C ILE A 53 6.33 -0.53 4.84
N VAL A 54 5.99 0.20 5.89
CA VAL A 54 5.63 1.61 5.79
C VAL A 54 6.76 2.46 6.35
N ASN A 55 7.34 3.32 5.53
CA ASN A 55 8.32 4.33 5.95
C ASN A 55 7.53 5.58 6.38
N ALA A 56 7.26 5.72 7.68
CA ALA A 56 6.55 6.86 8.22
C ALA A 56 7.47 8.09 8.18
N PRO A 57 7.05 9.23 7.59
CA PRO A 57 7.87 10.43 7.52
C PRO A 57 7.89 11.14 8.87
N PHE A 58 9.04 11.72 9.20
CA PHE A 58 9.15 12.70 10.27
C PHE A 58 8.56 14.03 9.80
N LEU A 59 7.64 14.59 10.57
CA LEU A 59 6.91 15.81 10.27
C LEU A 59 7.17 16.81 11.39
N ASN A 60 7.96 17.84 11.11
CA ASN A 60 8.37 18.83 12.10
C ASN A 60 7.26 19.85 12.40
N VAL A 61 6.14 19.38 12.95
CA VAL A 61 4.97 20.15 13.36
C VAL A 61 4.41 19.62 14.66
N ALA A 62 3.79 20.48 15.46
CA ALA A 62 3.15 20.08 16.71
C ALA A 62 1.89 19.25 16.46
N ASP A 63 1.10 19.62 15.44
CA ASP A 63 -0.12 18.92 15.07
C ASP A 63 0.00 18.37 13.64
N ILE A 64 0.24 17.06 13.52
CA ILE A 64 0.37 16.37 12.23
C ILE A 64 -0.95 16.40 11.45
N THR A 65 -2.08 16.07 12.06
CA THR A 65 -3.35 15.97 11.31
C THR A 65 -3.87 17.33 10.90
N GLY A 66 -3.61 18.39 11.66
CA GLY A 66 -4.02 19.75 11.31
C GLY A 66 -3.11 20.45 10.29
N GLN A 67 -1.83 20.05 10.17
CA GLN A 67 -0.84 20.83 9.39
C GLN A 67 -0.17 20.05 8.27
N LYS A 68 -0.06 18.73 8.39
CA LYS A 68 0.78 17.86 7.54
C LYS A 68 0.14 16.51 7.23
N PHE A 69 -1.19 16.43 7.29
CA PHE A 69 -1.94 15.20 7.01
C PHE A 69 -1.61 14.61 5.64
N ASN A 70 -1.55 15.47 4.61
CA ASN A 70 -1.22 15.09 3.24
C ASN A 70 0.22 14.61 3.05
N GLU A 71 1.09 14.80 4.05
CA GLU A 71 2.47 14.34 4.02
C GLU A 71 2.68 12.98 4.71
N MET A 72 1.66 12.41 5.36
CA MET A 72 1.75 11.10 5.99
C MET A 72 1.94 9.98 4.95
N ALA A 73 2.70 8.93 5.28
CA ALA A 73 2.80 7.75 4.41
C ALA A 73 1.45 7.05 4.31
N ILE A 74 1.12 6.47 3.15
CA ILE A 74 -0.16 5.79 2.94
C ILE A 74 0.01 4.32 2.53
N PHE A 75 -0.86 3.44 3.01
CA PHE A 75 -1.04 2.06 2.53
C PHE A 75 -2.51 1.66 2.71
N TRP A 76 -2.91 0.48 2.22
CA TRP A 76 -4.30 0.04 2.29
C TRP A 76 -4.45 -1.47 2.29
N PHE A 77 -5.66 -1.93 2.63
CA PHE A 77 -6.08 -3.32 2.64
C PHE A 77 -7.60 -3.43 2.59
N GLY A 78 -8.11 -4.64 2.37
CA GLY A 78 -9.55 -4.89 2.29
C GLY A 78 -10.14 -4.65 0.88
N ARG A 79 -11.47 -4.63 0.80
CA ARG A 79 -12.25 -4.56 -0.45
C ARG A 79 -13.54 -3.78 -0.23
N VAL A 80 -14.05 -3.15 -1.29
CA VAL A 80 -15.36 -2.53 -1.29
C VAL A 80 -16.38 -3.55 -1.77
N SER A 81 -17.25 -3.98 -0.87
CA SER A 81 -18.42 -4.79 -1.19
C SER A 81 -19.56 -4.47 -0.23
N GLN A 82 -20.65 -5.23 -0.32
CA GLN A 82 -21.78 -5.08 0.61
C GLN A 82 -21.50 -5.57 2.04
N THR A 83 -20.44 -6.35 2.25
CA THR A 83 -20.12 -7.04 3.52
C THR A 83 -18.61 -7.08 3.80
N GLU A 84 -17.84 -6.23 3.13
CA GLU A 84 -16.40 -6.12 3.35
C GLU A 84 -16.00 -4.66 3.39
N ASN A 85 -15.05 -4.38 4.26
CA ASN A 85 -14.46 -3.06 4.41
C ASN A 85 -13.15 -2.93 3.62
N TYR A 86 -12.92 -1.72 3.09
CA TYR A 86 -11.64 -1.29 2.55
C TYR A 86 -11.11 -0.16 3.43
N THR A 87 -9.83 -0.21 3.80
CA THR A 87 -9.23 0.80 4.68
C THR A 87 -7.95 1.36 4.06
N ASP A 88 -7.94 2.69 3.86
CA ASP A 88 -6.70 3.46 3.70
C ASP A 88 -6.13 3.77 5.08
N VAL A 89 -4.83 3.56 5.28
CA VAL A 89 -4.10 3.92 6.50
C VAL A 89 -3.03 4.93 6.18
N ARG A 90 -2.98 6.01 6.96
CA ARG A 90 -1.95 7.03 6.91
C ARG A 90 -1.11 6.99 8.20
N VAL A 91 0.21 7.07 8.07
CA VAL A 91 1.14 7.04 9.22
C VAL A 91 2.16 8.17 9.10
N GLY A 92 2.39 8.89 10.19
CA GLY A 92 3.41 9.93 10.30
C GLY A 92 3.79 10.14 11.76
N TYR A 93 4.94 10.76 12.01
CA TYR A 93 5.39 10.99 13.39
C TYR A 93 6.14 12.31 13.52
N ASN A 94 6.22 12.84 14.73
CA ASN A 94 6.99 14.03 15.06
C ASN A 94 7.90 13.73 16.27
N ALA A 95 8.37 14.77 16.97
CA ALA A 95 9.26 14.60 18.12
C ALA A 95 8.56 14.03 19.37
N THR A 96 7.22 13.98 19.40
CA THR A 96 6.45 13.65 20.61
C THR A 96 5.55 12.44 20.45
N GLU A 97 5.03 12.19 19.25
CA GLU A 97 4.03 11.14 19.00
C GLU A 97 4.14 10.49 17.62
N LEU A 98 3.63 9.26 17.57
CA LEU A 98 3.23 8.55 16.37
C LEU A 98 1.74 8.81 16.11
N VAL A 99 1.40 9.13 14.86
CA VAL A 99 0.02 9.33 14.42
C VAL A 99 -0.33 8.31 13.35
N ILE A 100 -1.41 7.57 13.60
CA ILE A 100 -1.98 6.59 12.66
C ILE A 100 -3.42 7.01 12.41
N TYR A 101 -3.78 7.19 11.16
CA TYR A 101 -5.13 7.54 10.74
C TYR A 101 -5.66 6.44 9.82
N THR A 102 -6.87 5.96 10.05
CA THR A 102 -7.58 5.05 9.16
C THR A 102 -8.77 5.77 8.53
N ALA A 103 -9.03 5.47 7.27
CA ALA A 103 -10.25 5.82 6.57
C ALA A 103 -10.83 4.54 5.95
N THR A 104 -11.93 4.08 6.52
CA THR A 104 -12.60 2.83 6.16
C THR A 104 -13.83 3.14 5.33
N ILE A 105 -13.87 2.62 4.12
CA ILE A 105 -15.07 2.53 3.29
C ILE A 105 -15.89 1.38 3.86
N ASP A 106 -17.06 1.73 4.38
CA ASP A 106 -17.94 0.84 5.12
C ASP A 106 -19.39 1.22 4.82
N ARG A 107 -20.20 0.21 4.55
CA ARG A 107 -21.57 0.39 4.09
C ARG A 107 -22.51 0.67 5.26
N ARG A 108 -22.32 0.05 6.42
CA ARG A 108 -23.24 0.23 7.56
C ARG A 108 -22.46 0.44 8.82
N LEU A 109 -22.80 1.52 9.52
CA LEU A 109 -22.03 1.93 10.68
C LEU A 109 -22.74 1.52 11.97
N TRP A 110 -22.14 0.62 12.74
CA TRP A 110 -22.64 0.20 14.04
C TRP A 110 -21.58 0.22 15.13
N TYR A 111 -21.99 0.77 16.28
CA TYR A 111 -21.19 0.77 17.50
C TYR A 111 -22.06 0.59 18.73
N ASP A 112 -21.50 -0.03 19.77
CA ASP A 112 -22.12 -0.09 21.09
C ASP A 112 -22.07 1.29 21.75
N THR A 113 -23.20 1.79 22.25
CA THR A 113 -23.30 3.10 22.93
C THR A 113 -22.95 3.02 24.43
N SER A 114 -22.70 1.81 24.93
CA SER A 114 -22.31 1.52 26.31
C SER A 114 -21.28 0.39 26.39
N PRO A 115 -20.15 0.47 25.66
CA PRO A 115 -19.24 -0.65 25.51
C PRO A 115 -18.51 -0.96 26.81
N SER A 116 -18.17 -2.25 26.97
CA SER A 116 -17.08 -2.66 27.86
C SER A 116 -15.77 -2.70 27.07
N ALA A 117 -14.63 -2.55 27.76
CA ALA A 117 -13.31 -2.57 27.12
C ALA A 117 -13.03 -3.87 26.34
N GLY A 118 -13.59 -5.00 26.78
CA GLY A 118 -13.42 -6.30 26.13
C GLY A 118 -14.30 -6.49 24.89
N ASP A 119 -15.32 -5.65 24.70
CA ASP A 119 -16.31 -5.78 23.63
C ASP A 119 -16.06 -4.83 22.46
N LEU A 120 -15.08 -3.91 22.56
CA LEU A 120 -14.80 -2.89 21.55
C LEU A 120 -14.56 -3.48 20.15
N THR A 121 -13.93 -4.65 20.05
CA THR A 121 -13.61 -5.32 18.77
C THR A 121 -14.75 -6.18 18.22
N ALA A 122 -15.93 -6.18 18.85
CA ALA A 122 -17.12 -6.86 18.37
C ALA A 122 -18.06 -5.96 17.53
N TRP A 123 -17.61 -4.72 17.27
CA TRP A 123 -18.30 -3.63 16.59
C TRP A 123 -17.32 -2.92 15.64
N ASP A 124 -17.78 -1.91 14.92
CA ASP A 124 -16.90 -1.10 14.07
C ASP A 124 -15.81 -0.45 14.91
N SER A 125 -14.59 -0.93 14.75
CA SER A 125 -13.47 -0.52 15.57
C SER A 125 -12.15 -0.78 14.87
N VAL A 126 -11.10 -0.11 15.33
CA VAL A 126 -9.74 -0.34 14.85
C VAL A 126 -8.89 -0.84 15.99
N THR A 127 -8.10 -1.89 15.71
CA THR A 127 -6.99 -2.30 16.55
C THR A 127 -5.67 -1.92 15.90
N VAL A 128 -4.82 -1.18 16.61
CA VAL A 128 -3.42 -0.92 16.24
C VAL A 128 -2.50 -1.76 17.12
N LEU A 129 -1.60 -2.50 16.47
CA LEU A 129 -0.60 -3.35 17.10
C LEU A 129 0.79 -2.80 16.82
N LEU A 130 1.59 -2.62 17.88
CA LEU A 130 2.97 -2.15 17.78
C LEU A 130 3.91 -3.12 18.50
N ASP A 131 5.03 -3.47 17.89
CA ASP A 131 6.11 -4.20 18.54
C ASP A 131 7.40 -3.39 18.45
N LEU A 132 7.90 -2.90 19.59
CA LEU A 132 9.07 -2.03 19.61
C LEU A 132 10.37 -2.79 19.26
N ASP A 133 10.37 -4.11 19.38
CA ASP A 133 11.51 -4.98 19.02
C ASP A 133 11.48 -5.40 17.54
N GLY A 134 10.43 -5.00 16.81
CA GLY A 134 10.26 -5.30 15.39
C GLY A 134 9.40 -6.54 15.13
N VAL A 135 9.42 -7.01 13.88
CA VAL A 135 8.77 -8.27 13.49
C VAL A 135 9.68 -9.43 13.92
N VAL A 136 9.38 -10.01 15.07
CA VAL A 136 10.14 -11.09 15.73
C VAL A 136 9.29 -12.34 15.89
N ASP A 137 9.91 -13.52 15.79
CA ASP A 137 9.24 -14.78 16.08
C ASP A 137 8.90 -14.88 17.57
N GLY A 138 7.64 -15.18 17.90
CA GLY A 138 7.22 -15.35 19.28
C GLY A 138 5.79 -14.89 19.54
N ARG A 139 5.47 -14.79 20.84
CA ARG A 139 4.22 -14.22 21.37
C ARG A 139 4.44 -12.76 21.77
N PRO A 140 3.37 -11.94 21.89
CA PRO A 140 3.47 -10.57 22.36
C PRO A 140 4.21 -10.47 23.70
N THR A 141 5.20 -9.58 23.79
CA THR A 141 6.04 -9.37 24.98
C THR A 141 5.66 -8.06 25.69
N SER A 142 6.41 -7.69 26.73
CA SER A 142 6.22 -6.40 27.40
C SER A 142 6.51 -5.18 26.51
N ASN A 143 7.14 -5.37 25.36
CA ASN A 143 7.40 -4.35 24.34
C ASN A 143 6.39 -4.40 23.18
N THR A 144 5.37 -5.24 23.30
CA THR A 144 4.31 -5.38 22.30
C THR A 144 3.02 -4.76 22.86
N TYR A 145 2.45 -3.81 22.12
CA TYR A 145 1.30 -3.01 22.51
C TYR A 145 0.11 -3.26 21.57
N ARG A 146 -1.08 -3.20 22.14
CA ARG A 146 -2.36 -3.24 21.42
C ARG A 146 -3.21 -2.05 21.86
N PHE A 147 -3.77 -1.32 20.90
CA PHE A 147 -4.67 -0.20 21.12
C PHE A 147 -5.96 -0.44 20.34
N ASP A 148 -7.08 -0.50 21.06
CA ASP A 148 -8.40 -0.69 20.49
C ASP A 148 -9.18 0.61 20.60
N ALA A 149 -9.88 1.00 19.54
CA ALA A 149 -10.76 2.16 19.54
C ALA A 149 -12.01 1.88 18.71
N GLN A 150 -13.19 1.99 19.33
CA GLN A 150 -14.48 1.79 18.67
C GLN A 150 -14.97 3.09 18.04
N LEU A 151 -15.62 2.96 16.88
CA LEU A 151 -16.41 4.03 16.29
C LEU A 151 -17.39 4.61 17.32
N THR A 152 -17.60 5.92 17.21
CA THR A 152 -18.66 6.66 17.90
C THR A 152 -19.23 7.69 16.96
N ASN A 153 -20.25 8.44 17.40
CA ASN A 153 -20.84 9.54 16.65
C ASN A 153 -19.94 10.80 16.49
N GLY A 154 -18.63 10.60 16.48
CA GLY A 154 -17.61 11.59 16.16
C GLY A 154 -16.95 12.23 17.38
N GLY A 155 -15.76 12.79 17.13
CA GLY A 155 -14.97 13.51 18.13
C GLY A 155 -13.96 12.63 18.85
N GLU A 156 -13.36 13.19 19.91
CA GLU A 156 -12.40 12.47 20.74
C GLU A 156 -13.10 11.41 21.61
N LEU A 157 -12.53 10.20 21.63
CA LEU A 157 -13.06 9.08 22.37
C LEU A 157 -12.73 9.19 23.87
N ASN A 158 -13.77 9.07 24.69
CA ASN A 158 -13.61 8.89 26.12
C ASN A 158 -13.09 7.47 26.45
N SER A 159 -12.78 7.22 27.73
CA SER A 159 -12.17 5.97 28.19
C SER A 159 -13.01 4.71 27.98
N ASN A 160 -14.32 4.82 27.76
CA ASN A 160 -15.17 3.64 27.53
C ASN A 160 -15.00 3.09 26.12
N TYR A 161 -14.65 3.95 25.15
CA TYR A 161 -14.58 3.61 23.72
C TYR A 161 -13.17 3.28 23.23
N LYS A 162 -12.20 3.22 24.15
CA LYS A 162 -10.82 2.90 23.82
C LYS A 162 -10.17 2.08 24.93
N ALA A 163 -9.31 1.15 24.56
CA ALA A 163 -8.59 0.31 25.50
C ALA A 163 -7.15 0.09 25.03
N SER A 164 -6.28 -0.20 25.98
CA SER A 164 -4.88 -0.53 25.69
C SER A 164 -4.45 -1.77 26.45
N TYR A 165 -3.55 -2.52 25.82
CA TYR A 165 -3.03 -3.78 26.34
C TYR A 165 -1.54 -3.89 26.05
N VAL A 166 -0.84 -4.67 26.87
CA VAL A 166 0.58 -5.00 26.69
C VAL A 166 0.75 -6.51 26.70
N GLY A 167 1.68 -7.03 25.90
CA GLY A 167 1.98 -8.46 25.87
C GLY A 167 2.63 -8.95 27.16
N ASN A 168 2.39 -10.21 27.52
CA ASN A 168 2.96 -10.84 28.72
C ASN A 168 3.83 -12.08 28.41
N GLY A 169 4.20 -12.27 27.14
CA GLY A 169 4.89 -13.45 26.62
C GLY A 169 3.96 -14.59 26.20
N THR A 170 2.64 -14.46 26.34
CA THR A 170 1.66 -15.45 25.86
C THR A 170 0.47 -14.80 25.16
N THR A 171 -0.06 -13.72 25.74
CA THR A 171 -1.23 -12.98 25.26
C THR A 171 -1.08 -11.50 25.61
N PHE A 172 -2.09 -10.70 25.25
CA PHE A 172 -2.26 -9.33 25.72
C PHE A 172 -3.00 -9.28 27.05
N VAL A 173 -2.55 -8.43 27.96
CA VAL A 173 -3.23 -8.12 29.22
C VAL A 173 -3.57 -6.63 29.30
N PRO A 174 -4.73 -6.25 29.88
CA PRO A 174 -5.11 -4.85 29.99
C PRO A 174 -4.05 -4.05 30.74
N GLN A 175 -3.65 -2.90 30.17
CA GLN A 175 -2.66 -2.01 30.77
C GLN A 175 -2.97 -0.57 30.35
N PRO A 176 -3.06 0.41 31.26
CA PRO A 176 -3.45 1.78 30.92
C PRO A 176 -2.27 2.56 30.30
N VAL A 177 -2.04 2.33 29.00
CA VAL A 177 -1.08 3.08 28.19
C VAL A 177 -1.81 4.31 27.64
N SER A 178 -1.26 5.51 27.87
CA SER A 178 -1.92 6.74 27.43
C SER A 178 -1.87 6.90 25.90
N PHE A 179 -3.02 7.14 25.29
CA PHE A 179 -3.17 7.53 23.89
C PHE A 179 -4.48 8.29 23.66
N ILE A 180 -4.54 9.08 22.59
CA ILE A 180 -5.75 9.73 22.12
C ILE A 180 -6.28 8.96 20.93
N ALA A 181 -7.59 8.74 20.91
CA ALA A 181 -8.31 8.22 19.76
C ALA A 181 -9.44 9.18 19.42
N SER A 182 -9.71 9.41 18.13
CA SER A 182 -10.86 10.19 17.68
C SER A 182 -11.51 9.57 16.46
N SER A 183 -12.84 9.60 16.42
CA SER A 183 -13.63 9.06 15.32
C SER A 183 -14.29 10.15 14.49
N GLY A 184 -14.64 9.79 13.27
CA GLY A 184 -15.50 10.58 12.39
C GLY A 184 -16.19 9.65 11.39
N TRP A 185 -17.27 10.10 10.77
CA TRP A 185 -18.00 9.29 9.81
C TRP A 185 -18.76 10.13 8.80
N ARG A 186 -19.19 9.49 7.71
CA ARG A 186 -20.03 10.07 6.67
C ARG A 186 -21.13 9.10 6.29
N GLY A 187 -22.34 9.61 6.14
CA GLY A 187 -23.51 8.82 5.78
C GLY A 187 -24.81 9.47 6.19
N GLY A 188 -25.88 8.69 6.25
CA GLY A 188 -27.22 9.15 6.62
C GLY A 188 -27.44 9.16 8.13
N ALA A 189 -27.12 8.05 8.80
CA ALA A 189 -27.25 7.91 10.25
C ALA A 189 -26.58 6.63 10.74
N ILE A 190 -25.77 6.74 11.80
CA ILE A 190 -25.15 5.60 12.49
C ILE A 190 -26.18 4.78 13.30
N ASN A 191 -25.87 3.50 13.54
CA ASN A 191 -26.71 2.54 14.27
C ASN A 191 -28.08 2.30 13.62
N ASN A 192 -28.12 2.16 12.30
CA ASN A 192 -29.32 1.78 11.56
C ASN A 192 -29.00 0.88 10.35
N ASP A 193 -30.03 0.49 9.60
CA ASP A 193 -29.90 -0.39 8.42
C ASP A 193 -29.65 0.34 7.09
N GLY A 194 -29.49 1.66 7.12
CA GLY A 194 -29.22 2.49 5.94
C GLY A 194 -27.77 2.38 5.47
N ASP A 195 -27.57 2.64 4.19
CA ASP A 195 -26.22 2.68 3.63
C ASP A 195 -25.57 4.04 3.93
N ASP A 196 -24.40 4.00 4.55
CA ASP A 196 -23.53 5.14 4.83
C ASP A 196 -22.44 5.25 3.76
N LYS A 197 -21.31 5.89 4.09
CA LYS A 197 -20.15 6.01 3.18
C LYS A 197 -18.86 5.47 3.77
N GLY A 198 -18.76 5.46 5.10
CA GLY A 198 -17.57 5.03 5.79
C GLY A 198 -17.26 5.90 7.01
N TRP A 199 -16.14 5.59 7.62
CA TRP A 199 -15.70 6.17 8.87
C TRP A 199 -14.19 6.25 8.98
N VAL A 200 -13.72 7.00 9.97
CA VAL A 200 -12.32 7.28 10.19
C VAL A 200 -11.96 7.11 11.66
N MET A 201 -10.73 6.69 11.93
CA MET A 201 -10.17 6.64 13.29
C MET A 201 -8.76 7.22 13.28
N THR A 202 -8.49 8.14 14.21
CA THR A 202 -7.14 8.66 14.43
C THR A 202 -6.62 8.17 15.77
N PHE A 203 -5.42 7.60 15.78
CA PHE A 203 -4.65 7.30 16.98
C PHE A 203 -3.49 8.28 17.08
N ARG A 204 -3.32 8.88 18.25
CA ARG A 204 -2.13 9.64 18.63
C ARG A 204 -1.50 8.98 19.84
N ILE A 205 -0.30 8.45 19.63
CA ILE A 205 0.41 7.62 20.61
C ILE A 205 1.69 8.36 21.00
N PRO A 206 1.73 9.01 22.17
CA PRO A 206 2.94 9.66 22.67
C PRO A 206 4.07 8.64 22.85
N PHE A 207 5.28 8.93 22.40
CA PHE A 207 6.42 8.02 22.59
C PHE A 207 6.71 7.77 24.07
N SER A 208 6.49 8.79 24.90
CA SER A 208 6.65 8.67 26.35
C SER A 208 5.67 7.69 27.00
N SER A 209 4.48 7.44 26.42
CA SER A 209 3.55 6.44 26.94
C SER A 209 4.00 5.01 26.64
N LEU A 210 4.83 4.84 25.61
CA LEU A 210 5.52 3.60 25.27
C LEU A 210 6.86 3.44 26.01
N GLY A 211 7.25 4.41 26.86
CA GLY A 211 8.51 4.37 27.59
C GLY A 211 9.76 4.65 26.73
N VAL A 212 9.59 5.22 25.53
CA VAL A 212 10.68 5.52 24.60
C VAL A 212 10.72 7.00 24.21
N SER A 213 11.80 7.41 23.58
CA SER A 213 11.88 8.69 22.88
C SER A 213 11.48 8.52 21.41
N ALA A 214 11.20 9.63 20.73
CA ALA A 214 10.91 9.59 19.29
C ALA A 214 12.08 8.93 18.52
N PRO A 215 11.82 7.91 17.69
CA PRO A 215 12.87 7.25 16.92
C PRO A 215 13.53 8.20 15.93
N ALA A 216 14.86 8.16 15.87
CA ALA A 216 15.60 8.86 14.83
C ALA A 216 15.31 8.26 13.45
N GLN A 217 15.44 9.05 12.40
CA GLN A 217 15.36 8.54 11.03
C GLN A 217 16.40 7.43 10.81
N GLY A 218 15.96 6.30 10.25
CA GLY A 218 16.79 5.12 10.05
C GLY A 218 17.03 4.27 11.30
N ALA A 219 16.38 4.56 12.43
CA ALA A 219 16.39 3.69 13.60
C ALA A 219 15.77 2.30 13.30
N ALA A 220 15.94 1.36 14.22
CA ALA A 220 15.36 0.02 14.11
C ALA A 220 13.84 0.10 13.86
N MET A 221 13.37 -0.71 12.92
CA MET A 221 11.96 -0.75 12.53
C MET A 221 11.13 -1.44 13.62
N TRP A 222 9.93 -0.92 13.86
CA TRP A 222 8.96 -1.59 14.71
C TRP A 222 8.10 -2.57 13.91
N GLY A 223 7.47 -3.52 14.60
CA GLY A 223 6.33 -4.25 14.08
C GLY A 223 5.10 -3.35 14.08
N LEU A 224 4.31 -3.39 13.02
CA LEU A 224 3.03 -2.70 12.91
C LEU A 224 2.01 -3.63 12.27
N SER A 225 0.84 -3.73 12.88
CA SER A 225 -0.34 -4.29 12.25
C SER A 225 -1.56 -3.41 12.55
N VAL A 226 -2.48 -3.33 11.60
CA VAL A 226 -3.75 -2.60 11.74
C VAL A 226 -4.87 -3.57 11.42
N VAL A 227 -5.88 -3.63 12.28
CA VAL A 227 -7.07 -4.47 12.11
C VAL A 227 -8.29 -3.57 12.09
N THR A 228 -9.14 -3.76 11.09
CA THR A 228 -10.46 -3.14 11.00
C THR A 228 -11.49 -4.20 11.35
N HIS A 229 -12.25 -3.93 12.41
CA HIS A 229 -13.40 -4.70 12.87
C HIS A 229 -14.69 -4.12 12.27
N ASP A 230 -15.68 -4.96 12.06
CA ASP A 230 -16.86 -4.65 11.25
C ASP A 230 -18.10 -5.33 11.83
N ARG A 231 -19.20 -4.59 11.94
CA ARG A 231 -20.53 -5.12 12.26
C ARG A 231 -21.62 -4.35 11.53
N ASP A 232 -22.39 -5.06 10.72
CA ASP A 232 -23.45 -4.47 9.89
C ASP A 232 -24.85 -4.35 10.55
N SER A 233 -25.01 -4.75 11.83
CA SER A 233 -26.30 -4.67 12.53
C SER A 233 -26.20 -4.81 14.05
N GLN A 234 -27.21 -4.29 14.78
CA GLN A 234 -27.28 -4.44 16.24
C GLN A 234 -27.26 -5.91 16.70
N ALA A 235 -28.11 -6.75 16.11
CA ALA A 235 -28.32 -8.13 16.54
C ALA A 235 -27.49 -9.17 15.76
N GLY A 236 -26.88 -8.78 14.64
CA GLY A 236 -26.06 -9.67 13.83
C GLY A 236 -24.67 -9.92 14.43
N PRO A 237 -23.94 -10.91 13.92
CA PRO A 237 -22.58 -11.16 14.35
C PRO A 237 -21.63 -10.06 13.85
N ALA A 238 -20.46 -9.94 14.48
CA ALA A 238 -19.33 -9.26 13.85
C ALA A 238 -18.95 -9.99 12.55
N LEU A 239 -18.54 -9.21 11.55
CA LEU A 239 -18.05 -9.71 10.27
C LEU A 239 -16.56 -10.05 10.37
N THR A 240 -16.01 -10.59 9.28
CA THR A 240 -14.61 -11.01 9.26
C THR A 240 -13.69 -9.79 9.23
N ASP A 241 -12.84 -9.68 10.25
CA ASP A 241 -11.80 -8.66 10.35
C ASP A 241 -10.97 -8.55 9.06
N LYS A 242 -10.61 -7.32 8.73
CA LYS A 242 -9.60 -7.02 7.70
C LYS A 242 -8.31 -6.62 8.38
N THR A 243 -7.19 -7.14 7.91
CA THR A 243 -5.89 -6.91 8.52
C THR A 243 -4.89 -6.37 7.50
N TRP A 244 -3.98 -5.52 7.99
CA TRP A 244 -2.71 -5.23 7.34
C TRP A 244 -1.56 -5.66 8.25
N PRO A 245 -0.64 -6.52 7.77
CA PRO A 245 -0.74 -7.32 6.55
C PRO A 245 -1.95 -8.28 6.54
N GLU A 246 -2.32 -8.79 5.37
CA GLU A 246 -3.56 -9.53 5.07
C GLU A 246 -3.70 -10.89 5.79
N MET A 247 -2.67 -11.31 6.50
CA MET A 247 -2.64 -12.52 7.33
C MET A 247 -2.01 -12.24 8.70
N ALA A 248 -2.00 -10.98 9.13
CA ALA A 248 -1.49 -10.64 10.45
C ALA A 248 -2.33 -11.35 11.52
N ASP A 249 -1.65 -12.09 12.37
CA ASP A 249 -2.23 -12.75 13.53
C ASP A 249 -1.94 -11.91 14.77
N LEU A 250 -2.99 -11.65 15.56
CA LEU A 250 -2.94 -10.83 16.76
C LEU A 250 -1.84 -11.29 17.74
N LEU A 251 -1.59 -12.59 17.84
CA LEU A 251 -0.69 -13.18 18.84
C LEU A 251 0.65 -13.63 18.25
N THR A 252 0.96 -13.23 17.02
CA THR A 252 2.16 -13.66 16.30
C THR A 252 2.82 -12.47 15.60
N PRO A 253 3.63 -11.65 16.32
CA PRO A 253 4.27 -10.46 15.75
C PRO A 253 5.13 -10.70 14.51
N SER A 254 5.63 -11.93 14.27
CA SER A 254 6.35 -12.27 13.05
C SER A 254 5.49 -12.23 11.77
N THR A 255 4.17 -12.18 11.90
CA THR A 255 3.22 -12.04 10.78
C THR A 255 2.89 -10.57 10.45
N TRP A 256 3.35 -9.63 11.26
CA TRP A 256 3.03 -8.21 11.11
C TRP A 256 3.89 -7.53 10.04
N GLY A 257 3.48 -6.31 9.67
CA GLY A 257 4.25 -5.43 8.80
C GLY A 257 5.34 -4.71 9.60
N ARG A 258 6.17 -3.94 8.89
CA ARG A 258 7.22 -3.14 9.52
C ARG A 258 6.91 -1.65 9.41
N LEU A 259 7.13 -0.93 10.50
CA LEU A 259 7.14 0.53 10.57
C LEU A 259 8.58 1.01 10.58
N ALA A 260 8.99 1.68 9.51
CA ALA A 260 10.30 2.29 9.36
C ALA A 260 10.25 3.80 9.59
N TRP A 261 11.33 4.36 10.12
CA TRP A 261 11.40 5.75 10.56
C TRP A 261 12.07 6.63 9.51
N GLY A 262 11.29 7.48 8.86
CA GLY A 262 11.67 8.38 7.79
C GLY A 262 11.79 7.71 6.42
N LEU A 263 11.77 8.52 5.36
CA LEU A 263 12.04 8.04 3.99
C LEU A 263 13.54 7.83 3.82
N GLN A 264 13.92 6.71 3.21
CA GLN A 264 15.32 6.48 2.86
C GLN A 264 15.71 7.37 1.68
N THR A 265 16.73 8.20 1.87
CA THR A 265 17.32 8.97 0.78
C THR A 265 18.24 8.06 -0.03
N SER A 266 17.92 7.83 -1.30
CA SER A 266 18.85 7.17 -2.22
C SER A 266 20.00 8.12 -2.55
N HIS A 267 21.24 7.64 -2.45
CA HIS A 267 22.37 8.33 -3.07
C HIS A 267 22.33 8.03 -4.57
N SER A 268 21.95 9.02 -5.38
CA SER A 268 21.91 8.87 -6.84
C SER A 268 23.10 9.54 -7.52
N SER A 269 23.59 8.93 -8.60
CA SER A 269 24.67 9.47 -9.43
C SER A 269 24.28 9.41 -10.91
N ASP A 270 24.53 10.49 -11.65
CA ASP A 270 24.28 10.57 -13.10
C ASP A 270 25.37 9.89 -13.94
N THR A 271 26.30 9.19 -13.32
CA THR A 271 27.39 8.47 -14.00
C THR A 271 26.93 7.10 -14.52
N GLY A 272 27.62 6.61 -15.55
CA GLY A 272 27.39 5.28 -16.12
C GLY A 272 26.57 5.27 -17.41
N ALA A 273 26.34 4.05 -17.90
CA ALA A 273 25.54 3.80 -19.09
C ALA A 273 24.05 4.06 -18.82
N THR A 274 23.30 4.41 -19.87
CA THR A 274 21.87 4.71 -19.78
C THR A 274 21.04 3.62 -20.45
N ALA A 275 19.98 3.17 -19.77
CA ALA A 275 18.87 2.46 -20.39
C ALA A 275 17.59 3.30 -20.27
N ILE A 276 16.77 3.28 -21.32
CA ILE A 276 15.46 3.94 -21.34
C ILE A 276 14.42 2.87 -21.66
N ILE A 277 13.45 2.70 -20.77
CA ILE A 277 12.37 1.72 -20.91
C ILE A 277 11.06 2.51 -21.08
N LYS A 278 10.38 2.28 -22.21
CA LYS A 278 9.12 2.91 -22.60
C LYS A 278 8.31 1.94 -23.47
N HIS A 279 6.99 1.97 -23.36
CA HIS A 279 6.08 1.16 -24.18
C HIS A 279 6.30 1.43 -25.68
N LYS A 280 6.47 0.36 -26.47
CA LYS A 280 6.75 0.40 -27.93
C LYS A 280 8.10 1.03 -28.34
N GLY A 281 9.04 1.20 -27.40
CA GLY A 281 10.38 1.73 -27.65
C GLY A 281 10.42 3.18 -28.15
N ALA A 282 11.61 3.69 -28.50
CA ALA A 282 11.82 5.07 -28.95
C ALA A 282 11.31 5.32 -30.39
N SER A 283 11.25 4.28 -31.22
CA SER A 283 10.76 4.36 -32.61
C SER A 283 9.26 4.08 -32.75
N GLY A 284 8.55 3.79 -31.64
CA GLY A 284 7.12 3.44 -31.63
C GLY A 284 6.76 2.10 -32.28
N THR A 285 7.75 1.37 -32.79
CA THR A 285 7.59 0.13 -33.58
C THR A 285 8.18 -1.10 -32.89
N ASP A 286 8.88 -0.92 -31.77
CA ASP A 286 9.50 -2.02 -31.03
C ASP A 286 8.49 -2.65 -30.04
N LEU A 287 7.80 -3.69 -30.49
CA LEU A 287 6.84 -4.44 -29.67
C LEU A 287 7.51 -5.31 -28.58
N SER A 288 8.85 -5.37 -28.52
CA SER A 288 9.55 -6.20 -27.53
C SER A 288 9.49 -5.64 -26.11
N MET A 289 9.22 -4.33 -25.95
CA MET A 289 9.06 -3.68 -24.65
C MET A 289 7.60 -3.30 -24.37
N VAL A 290 6.96 -4.09 -23.51
CA VAL A 290 5.60 -3.83 -23.00
C VAL A 290 5.71 -3.28 -21.59
N VAL A 291 5.55 -1.96 -21.45
CA VAL A 291 5.22 -1.34 -20.16
C VAL A 291 3.71 -1.50 -19.99
N LYS A 292 3.29 -2.03 -18.83
CA LYS A 292 1.87 -2.10 -18.45
C LYS A 292 1.53 -0.91 -17.57
N ASP A 293 0.34 -0.35 -17.75
CA ASP A 293 -0.21 0.65 -16.87
C ASP A 293 -1.73 0.50 -16.69
N ALA A 294 -2.24 0.97 -15.55
CA ALA A 294 -3.68 1.01 -15.29
C ALA A 294 -4.03 2.11 -14.29
N GLY A 295 -5.17 2.77 -14.52
CA GLY A 295 -5.91 3.47 -13.47
C GLY A 295 -6.73 2.47 -12.67
N VAL A 296 -6.78 2.64 -11.34
CA VAL A 296 -7.58 1.81 -10.44
C VAL A 296 -8.42 2.71 -9.53
N GLY A 297 -9.74 2.54 -9.56
CA GLY A 297 -10.71 3.33 -8.80
C GLY A 297 -11.62 4.17 -9.71
N GLY A 298 -11.92 5.38 -9.29
CA GLY A 298 -12.94 6.26 -9.88
C GLY A 298 -12.69 6.79 -11.29
N SER A 299 -11.48 6.62 -11.83
CA SER A 299 -11.06 7.27 -13.06
C SER A 299 -11.27 8.80 -13.00
N THR A 300 -11.44 9.46 -14.16
CA THR A 300 -11.68 10.92 -14.25
C THR A 300 -13.14 11.33 -13.99
N VAL A 301 -14.02 10.36 -13.74
CA VAL A 301 -15.48 10.55 -13.63
C VAL A 301 -16.03 10.17 -12.25
N CYS A 302 -15.15 10.00 -11.25
CA CYS A 302 -15.52 9.68 -9.88
C CYS A 302 -16.44 8.46 -9.72
N GLY A 303 -16.11 7.37 -10.41
CA GLY A 303 -16.91 6.15 -10.34
C GLY A 303 -18.16 6.18 -11.22
N GLY A 304 -18.39 7.26 -11.97
CA GLY A 304 -19.47 7.39 -12.92
C GLY A 304 -20.84 7.16 -12.27
N SER A 305 -21.73 6.46 -12.97
CA SER A 305 -23.07 6.12 -12.47
C SER A 305 -23.18 4.70 -11.91
N PHE A 306 -22.05 4.07 -11.55
CA PHE A 306 -22.07 2.72 -10.99
C PHE A 306 -22.52 2.72 -9.53
N ASP A 307 -23.19 1.65 -9.12
CA ASP A 307 -23.51 1.42 -7.72
C ASP A 307 -22.22 1.21 -6.90
N TYR A 308 -22.08 1.93 -5.79
CA TYR A 308 -20.80 1.96 -5.09
C TYR A 308 -20.49 0.65 -4.35
N TRP A 309 -21.52 -0.08 -3.89
CA TRP A 309 -21.37 -1.26 -3.04
C TRP A 309 -21.34 -2.56 -3.84
N THR A 310 -22.01 -2.60 -4.99
CA THR A 310 -22.16 -3.82 -5.81
C THR A 310 -21.33 -3.78 -7.09
N GLU A 311 -20.98 -2.60 -7.60
CA GLU A 311 -20.33 -2.45 -8.90
C GLU A 311 -18.95 -1.80 -8.83
N TRP A 312 -18.83 -0.62 -8.21
CA TRP A 312 -17.67 0.27 -8.33
C TRP A 312 -16.33 -0.41 -8.03
N GLY A 313 -16.25 -1.18 -6.93
CA GLY A 313 -15.01 -1.85 -6.53
C GLY A 313 -14.50 -2.89 -7.55
N ASN A 314 -15.35 -3.31 -8.49
CA ASN A 314 -15.06 -4.29 -9.52
C ASN A 314 -14.98 -3.71 -10.93
N LYS A 315 -15.00 -2.38 -11.09
CA LYS A 315 -14.83 -1.74 -12.40
C LYS A 315 -13.35 -1.56 -12.73
N ASN A 316 -13.01 -1.80 -13.99
CA ASN A 316 -11.73 -1.45 -14.57
C ASN A 316 -11.83 -0.08 -15.26
N ASP A 317 -10.71 0.61 -15.40
CA ASP A 317 -10.67 1.96 -15.99
C ASP A 317 -11.31 2.03 -17.39
N LYS A 318 -11.21 0.96 -18.20
CA LYS A 318 -11.86 0.89 -19.52
C LYS A 318 -13.39 0.97 -19.46
N ASP A 319 -13.99 0.56 -18.35
CA ASP A 319 -15.44 0.52 -18.18
C ASP A 319 -16.02 1.94 -18.09
N TYR A 320 -15.18 2.93 -17.73
CA TYR A 320 -15.51 4.36 -17.77
C TYR A 320 -15.35 4.99 -19.17
N ASN A 321 -14.78 4.25 -20.12
CA ASN A 321 -14.45 4.73 -21.47
C ASN A 321 -14.99 3.79 -22.57
N GLY A 322 -16.25 3.36 -22.41
CA GLY A 322 -16.95 2.55 -23.43
C GLY A 322 -16.26 1.21 -23.74
N GLY A 323 -15.50 0.66 -22.79
CA GLY A 323 -14.77 -0.60 -22.94
C GLY A 323 -13.37 -0.46 -23.56
N SER A 324 -12.93 0.76 -23.89
CA SER A 324 -11.60 1.02 -24.46
C SER A 324 -10.62 1.51 -23.37
N PRO A 325 -9.31 1.16 -23.46
CA PRO A 325 -8.31 1.69 -22.54
C PRO A 325 -8.35 3.22 -22.47
N HIS A 326 -8.28 3.77 -21.26
CA HIS A 326 -8.30 5.21 -21.08
C HIS A 326 -6.94 5.80 -21.51
N PRO A 327 -6.90 6.90 -22.29
CA PRO A 327 -5.63 7.48 -22.74
C PRO A 327 -4.91 8.29 -21.64
N VAL A 328 -5.53 8.45 -20.48
CA VAL A 328 -4.97 9.15 -19.31
C VAL A 328 -5.20 8.35 -18.03
N LEU A 329 -4.28 8.48 -17.08
CA LEU A 329 -4.28 7.82 -15.78
C LEU A 329 -4.60 8.85 -14.69
N ASN A 330 -5.51 8.54 -13.76
CA ASN A 330 -5.83 9.42 -12.63
C ASN A 330 -5.14 8.96 -11.34
N VAL A 331 -4.63 9.92 -10.55
CA VAL A 331 -4.30 9.74 -9.15
C VAL A 331 -5.00 10.79 -8.31
N GLN A 332 -5.74 10.35 -7.29
CA GLN A 332 -6.55 11.22 -6.43
C GLN A 332 -6.89 10.53 -5.10
N ASN A 333 -6.81 11.29 -4.01
CA ASN A 333 -7.30 10.93 -2.67
C ASN A 333 -7.68 12.22 -1.93
N GLN A 334 -8.46 12.11 -0.85
CA GLN A 334 -8.82 13.21 0.05
C GLN A 334 -9.18 12.67 1.45
N SER A 335 -9.39 13.55 2.43
CA SER A 335 -9.73 13.13 3.80
C SER A 335 -11.23 12.90 4.00
N ASP A 336 -12.09 13.46 3.14
CA ASP A 336 -13.51 13.18 3.19
C ASP A 336 -13.81 11.81 2.55
N ILE A 337 -14.14 10.84 3.41
CA ILE A 337 -14.41 9.46 3.00
C ILE A 337 -15.67 9.33 2.15
N SER A 338 -16.60 10.31 2.14
CA SER A 338 -17.81 10.24 1.32
C SER A 338 -17.55 10.18 -0.19
N ASP A 339 -16.39 10.68 -0.61
CA ASP A 339 -16.00 10.83 -2.00
C ASP A 339 -15.02 9.74 -2.44
N TYR A 340 -14.94 8.61 -1.72
CA TYR A 340 -14.15 7.47 -2.14
C TYR A 340 -14.39 7.04 -3.59
N PRO A 341 -15.57 7.22 -4.22
CA PRO A 341 -15.74 6.93 -5.63
C PRO A 341 -14.84 7.76 -6.55
N CYS A 342 -14.31 8.91 -6.11
CA CYS A 342 -13.30 9.70 -6.80
C CYS A 342 -11.87 9.20 -6.61
N PHE A 343 -11.61 8.35 -5.61
CA PHE A 343 -10.24 7.93 -5.31
C PHE A 343 -9.69 7.11 -6.46
N SER A 344 -8.44 7.40 -6.84
CA SER A 344 -7.79 6.76 -7.98
C SER A 344 -6.31 6.54 -7.69
N LYS A 345 -5.82 5.37 -8.10
CA LYS A 345 -4.41 4.95 -8.03
C LYS A 345 -3.89 4.66 -9.43
N ILE A 346 -2.59 4.84 -9.64
CA ILE A 346 -1.93 4.46 -10.88
C ILE A 346 -1.01 3.27 -10.61
N TYR A 347 -1.11 2.23 -11.42
CA TYR A 347 -0.21 1.08 -11.41
C TYR A 347 0.64 1.09 -12.68
N LEU A 348 1.95 0.86 -12.52
CA LEU A 348 2.93 0.78 -13.61
C LEU A 348 3.81 -0.46 -13.43
N SER A 349 4.17 -1.13 -14.52
CA SER A 349 5.16 -2.20 -14.52
C SER A 349 6.13 -2.06 -15.69
N PHE A 350 7.41 -1.86 -15.37
CA PHE A 350 8.49 -1.75 -16.34
C PHE A 350 9.33 -3.03 -16.35
N PRO A 351 9.43 -3.75 -17.49
CA PRO A 351 10.32 -4.89 -17.59
C PRO A 351 11.77 -4.42 -17.52
N LEU A 352 12.58 -5.05 -16.66
CA LEU A 352 14.01 -4.75 -16.51
C LEU A 352 14.91 -5.69 -17.32
N THR A 353 14.33 -6.52 -18.20
CA THR A 353 15.02 -7.56 -18.98
C THR A 353 16.06 -7.04 -19.96
N THR A 354 16.00 -5.74 -20.28
CA THR A 354 16.91 -5.07 -21.21
C THR A 354 18.17 -4.56 -20.53
N LEU A 355 18.21 -4.54 -19.20
CA LEU A 355 19.41 -4.24 -18.44
C LEU A 355 20.34 -5.46 -18.46
N PRO A 356 21.63 -5.29 -18.77
CA PRO A 356 22.61 -6.37 -18.62
C PRO A 356 22.60 -6.89 -17.18
N ALA A 357 22.88 -8.17 -16.96
CA ALA A 357 22.98 -8.74 -15.60
C ALA A 357 24.18 -8.18 -14.81
N ASN A 358 24.09 -8.26 -13.48
CA ASN A 358 25.13 -7.87 -12.52
C ASN A 358 25.59 -6.41 -12.61
N LYS A 359 24.69 -5.47 -12.95
CA LYS A 359 24.98 -4.05 -12.98
C LYS A 359 24.63 -3.38 -11.66
N THR A 360 25.36 -2.34 -11.33
CA THR A 360 25.01 -1.47 -10.20
C THR A 360 24.11 -0.35 -10.71
N ILE A 361 22.90 -0.26 -10.18
CA ILE A 361 21.98 0.85 -10.48
C ILE A 361 22.45 2.08 -9.71
N ASN A 362 22.79 3.16 -10.42
CA ASN A 362 23.26 4.41 -9.82
C ASN A 362 22.13 5.43 -9.66
N LYS A 363 21.19 5.43 -10.60
CA LYS A 363 20.03 6.32 -10.61
C LYS A 363 18.92 5.71 -11.44
N ALA A 364 17.69 5.79 -10.96
CA ALA A 364 16.52 5.50 -11.77
C ALA A 364 15.47 6.60 -11.60
N THR A 365 14.95 7.10 -12.72
CA THR A 365 13.96 8.18 -12.75
C THR A 365 12.73 7.72 -13.50
N LEU A 366 11.58 7.72 -12.83
CA LEU A 366 10.28 7.60 -13.45
C LEU A 366 9.85 8.99 -13.91
N ARG A 367 9.52 9.13 -15.20
CA ARG A 367 8.94 10.34 -15.76
C ARG A 367 7.52 10.08 -16.25
N LEU A 368 6.58 10.90 -15.79
CA LEU A 368 5.21 10.99 -16.31
C LEU A 368 4.94 12.42 -16.79
N TYR A 369 3.99 12.57 -17.71
CA TYR A 369 3.55 13.88 -18.19
C TYR A 369 2.13 14.14 -17.74
N GLN A 370 1.97 15.15 -16.88
CA GLN A 370 0.66 15.65 -16.47
C GLN A 370 -0.01 16.29 -17.67
N THR A 371 -1.26 15.90 -17.90
CA THR A 371 -2.09 16.33 -19.03
C THR A 371 -3.43 16.91 -18.60
N GLY A 372 -3.79 16.75 -17.34
CA GLY A 372 -4.97 17.36 -16.75
C GLY A 372 -4.92 17.28 -15.23
N GLY A 373 -6.03 17.63 -14.62
CA GLY A 373 -6.27 17.43 -13.20
C GLY A 373 -7.68 17.86 -12.84
N SER A 374 -7.98 17.86 -11.56
CA SER A 374 -9.24 18.41 -11.07
C SER A 374 -9.37 19.88 -11.45
N GLY A 375 -10.59 20.28 -11.80
CA GLY A 375 -10.99 21.69 -11.86
C GLY A 375 -11.37 22.22 -10.47
N PRO A 376 -11.95 23.43 -10.42
CA PRO A 376 -12.49 23.99 -9.18
C PRO A 376 -13.54 23.04 -8.56
N ALA A 377 -13.50 22.90 -7.23
CA ALA A 377 -14.51 22.17 -6.48
C ALA A 377 -15.86 22.90 -6.52
N SER A 378 -16.94 22.18 -6.18
CA SER A 378 -18.31 22.73 -6.17
C SER A 378 -18.50 23.89 -5.20
N ASN A 379 -17.67 23.97 -4.16
CA ASN A 379 -17.61 25.07 -3.19
C ASN A 379 -16.78 26.27 -3.68
N GLY A 380 -16.30 26.27 -4.93
CA GLY A 380 -15.49 27.32 -5.52
C GLY A 380 -14.00 27.28 -5.18
N GLN A 381 -13.53 26.29 -4.41
CA GLN A 381 -12.10 26.11 -4.17
C GLN A 381 -11.38 25.76 -5.47
N GLY A 382 -10.27 26.44 -5.75
CA GLY A 382 -9.43 26.14 -6.91
C GLY A 382 -8.71 24.79 -6.78
N PRO A 383 -8.10 24.29 -7.86
CA PRO A 383 -7.31 23.06 -7.81
C PRO A 383 -6.08 23.20 -6.90
N PHE A 384 -5.80 22.17 -6.12
CA PHE A 384 -4.66 22.13 -5.21
C PHE A 384 -3.51 21.28 -5.75
N SER A 385 -2.31 21.54 -5.25
CA SER A 385 -1.17 20.63 -5.44
C SER A 385 -1.43 19.30 -4.73
N ALA A 386 -0.92 18.20 -5.29
CA ALA A 386 -1.02 16.86 -4.70
C ALA A 386 0.37 16.31 -4.40
N LEU A 387 0.57 15.76 -3.20
CA LEU A 387 1.82 15.07 -2.87
C LEU A 387 1.69 13.59 -3.24
N ILE A 388 2.20 13.24 -4.42
CA ILE A 388 2.07 11.89 -4.97
C ILE A 388 3.26 11.05 -4.51
N GLN A 389 2.94 9.95 -3.80
CA GLN A 389 3.90 8.98 -3.28
C GLN A 389 4.11 7.84 -4.28
N VAL A 390 5.35 7.36 -4.34
CA VAL A 390 5.74 6.14 -5.06
C VAL A 390 5.76 4.98 -4.09
N LEU A 391 5.02 3.92 -4.40
CA LEU A 391 5.04 2.66 -3.69
C LEU A 391 5.42 1.51 -4.63
N SER A 392 5.89 0.40 -4.07
CA SER A 392 6.08 -0.87 -4.81
C SER A 392 4.97 -1.86 -4.50
N PHE A 393 4.83 -2.89 -5.35
CA PHE A 393 3.97 -4.05 -5.12
C PHE A 393 4.60 -5.31 -5.70
N GLY A 394 4.16 -6.49 -5.23
CA GLY A 394 4.84 -7.76 -5.48
C GLY A 394 4.28 -8.55 -6.64
N GLU A 395 2.96 -8.57 -6.77
CA GLU A 395 2.20 -9.41 -7.69
C GLU A 395 2.20 -8.84 -9.12
N ASP A 396 1.99 -9.70 -10.13
CA ASP A 396 1.70 -9.19 -11.49
C ASP A 396 0.26 -8.69 -11.58
N PHE A 397 -0.02 -7.81 -12.54
CA PHE A 397 -1.37 -7.37 -12.84
C PHE A 397 -1.67 -7.43 -14.34
N SER A 398 -2.97 -7.48 -14.66
CA SER A 398 -3.51 -7.30 -16.00
C SER A 398 -4.17 -5.93 -16.08
N ASP A 399 -3.71 -5.08 -17.01
CA ASP A 399 -4.28 -3.75 -17.27
C ASP A 399 -5.77 -3.80 -17.66
N THR A 400 -6.21 -4.89 -18.28
CA THR A 400 -7.60 -5.11 -18.72
C THR A 400 -8.54 -5.68 -17.65
N ALA A 401 -8.00 -6.13 -16.51
CA ALA A 401 -8.79 -6.83 -15.48
C ALA A 401 -8.54 -6.33 -14.05
N VAL A 402 -7.56 -5.45 -13.85
CA VAL A 402 -7.30 -4.87 -12.52
C VAL A 402 -8.43 -3.92 -12.13
N THR A 403 -8.86 -4.01 -10.88
CA THR A 403 -9.96 -3.26 -10.26
C THR A 403 -9.53 -2.83 -8.85
N TRP A 404 -10.33 -2.03 -8.18
CA TRP A 404 -10.07 -1.64 -6.79
C TRP A 404 -9.93 -2.86 -5.86
N ASN A 405 -10.81 -3.85 -6.02
CA ASN A 405 -10.90 -5.03 -5.14
C ASN A 405 -9.85 -6.12 -5.41
N ASN A 406 -9.20 -6.12 -6.56
CA ASN A 406 -8.22 -7.14 -6.94
C ASN A 406 -6.81 -6.60 -7.20
N ALA A 407 -6.61 -5.28 -7.10
CA ALA A 407 -5.31 -4.68 -7.34
C ALA A 407 -4.27 -5.15 -6.32
N PRO A 408 -3.01 -5.39 -6.75
CA PRO A 408 -1.92 -5.71 -5.85
C PRO A 408 -1.75 -4.69 -4.73
N LEU A 409 -1.56 -5.15 -3.50
CA LEU A 409 -1.41 -4.25 -2.36
C LEU A 409 0.03 -3.70 -2.26
N ALA A 410 0.14 -2.50 -1.70
CA ALA A 410 1.44 -1.85 -1.54
C ALA A 410 2.36 -2.67 -0.62
N LEU A 411 3.59 -2.90 -1.06
CA LEU A 411 4.66 -3.47 -0.25
C LEU A 411 5.40 -2.39 0.54
N ARG A 412 5.73 -1.28 -0.12
CA ARG A 412 6.59 -0.24 0.48
C ARG A 412 6.50 1.09 -0.24
N ASN A 413 6.46 2.20 0.49
CA ASN A 413 6.62 3.58 -0.04
C ASN A 413 8.10 4.00 -0.11
N TYR A 414 8.53 4.72 -1.15
CA TYR A 414 9.95 5.07 -1.36
C TYR A 414 10.20 6.56 -1.44
N THR A 415 9.47 7.25 -2.30
CA THR A 415 9.68 8.67 -2.60
C THR A 415 8.34 9.37 -2.79
N ARG A 416 8.39 10.69 -2.95
CA ARG A 416 7.21 11.53 -3.18
C ARG A 416 7.60 12.78 -3.95
N THR A 417 6.69 13.25 -4.80
CA THR A 417 6.86 14.50 -5.56
C THR A 417 5.60 15.33 -5.42
N LEU A 418 5.77 16.62 -5.15
CA LEU A 418 4.67 17.58 -5.13
C LEU A 418 4.33 17.95 -6.57
N VAL A 419 3.12 17.60 -7.00
CA VAL A 419 2.61 17.86 -8.35
C VAL A 419 1.66 19.04 -8.29
N GLN A 420 1.96 20.08 -9.06
CA GLN A 420 1.19 21.31 -9.09
C GLN A 420 -0.13 21.13 -9.85
N PRO A 421 -1.11 22.02 -9.63
CA PRO A 421 -2.23 22.17 -10.56
C PRO A 421 -1.72 22.32 -12.00
N ILE A 422 -2.49 21.81 -12.96
CA ILE A 422 -2.08 21.92 -14.36
C ILE A 422 -2.08 23.40 -14.78
N PRO A 423 -1.04 23.89 -15.48
CA PRO A 423 -1.05 25.24 -16.01
C PRO A 423 -2.14 25.45 -17.07
N GLU A 424 -2.74 26.63 -17.13
CA GLU A 424 -3.75 27.01 -18.14
C GLU A 424 -3.29 26.79 -19.59
N THR A 425 -1.98 26.91 -19.85
CA THR A 425 -1.37 26.67 -21.16
C THR A 425 -1.48 25.22 -21.62
N CYS A 426 -1.74 24.29 -20.70
CA CYS A 426 -1.97 22.88 -20.98
C CYS A 426 -3.43 22.44 -20.83
N ASP A 427 -4.30 23.31 -20.30
CA ASP A 427 -5.72 23.04 -20.07
C ASP A 427 -6.64 23.82 -21.03
N SER A 428 -6.05 24.56 -22.00
CA SER A 428 -6.79 25.39 -22.95
C SER A 428 -7.16 24.64 -24.23
N VAL A 429 -8.44 24.74 -24.60
CA VAL A 429 -8.98 24.18 -25.85
C VAL A 429 -8.32 24.85 -27.05
N GLY A 430 -7.54 24.08 -27.82
CA GLY A 430 -7.04 24.47 -29.14
C GLY A 430 -5.52 24.65 -29.30
N SER A 431 -4.71 24.55 -28.23
CA SER A 431 -3.24 24.70 -28.34
C SER A 431 -2.44 23.95 -27.26
N ILE A 432 -2.90 22.78 -26.78
CA ILE A 432 -2.07 21.96 -25.88
C ILE A 432 -0.81 21.52 -26.63
N THR A 433 0.36 21.93 -26.12
CA THR A 433 1.63 21.38 -26.58
C THR A 433 1.84 20.03 -25.91
N TRP A 434 1.83 18.97 -26.70
CA TRP A 434 2.05 17.61 -26.23
C TRP A 434 3.53 17.19 -26.41
N PRO A 435 4.12 16.47 -25.45
CA PRO A 435 3.58 16.21 -24.11
C PRO A 435 3.63 17.47 -23.23
N CYS A 436 2.70 17.58 -22.27
CA CYS A 436 2.55 18.75 -21.42
C CYS A 436 3.60 18.79 -20.28
N VAL A 437 3.23 18.77 -18.98
CA VAL A 437 4.18 19.06 -17.89
C VAL A 437 4.86 17.77 -17.42
N PRO A 438 6.19 17.64 -17.57
CA PRO A 438 6.90 16.48 -17.04
C PRO A 438 7.03 16.56 -15.52
N TYR A 439 6.85 15.41 -14.86
CA TYR A 439 7.21 15.20 -13.46
C TYR A 439 8.12 13.99 -13.35
N ASP A 440 9.12 14.13 -12.49
CA ASP A 440 10.10 13.10 -12.20
C ASP A 440 9.98 12.61 -10.76
N TRP A 441 10.16 11.31 -10.59
CA TRP A 441 10.33 10.66 -9.30
C TRP A 441 11.65 9.91 -9.28
N ASP A 442 12.43 10.09 -8.21
CA ASP A 442 13.61 9.26 -7.94
C ASP A 442 13.15 7.89 -7.43
N VAL A 443 13.22 6.89 -8.31
CA VAL A 443 12.83 5.50 -8.04
C VAL A 443 14.05 4.59 -7.96
N THR A 444 15.23 5.15 -7.70
CA THR A 444 16.52 4.44 -7.70
C THR A 444 16.49 3.22 -6.80
N GLN A 445 16.05 3.38 -5.54
CA GLN A 445 16.00 2.26 -4.61
C GLN A 445 15.01 1.17 -5.03
N LEU A 446 13.79 1.54 -5.41
CA LEU A 446 12.77 0.59 -5.87
C LEU A 446 13.28 -0.23 -7.07
N VAL A 447 13.89 0.43 -8.05
CA VAL A 447 14.44 -0.23 -9.25
C VAL A 447 15.65 -1.10 -8.90
N THR A 448 16.50 -0.66 -7.97
CA THR A 448 17.64 -1.45 -7.49
C THR A 448 17.15 -2.75 -6.85
N GLU A 449 16.16 -2.67 -5.96
CA GLU A 449 15.59 -3.84 -5.29
C GLU A 449 14.89 -4.79 -6.28
N ALA A 450 14.14 -4.26 -7.25
CA ALA A 450 13.50 -5.06 -8.30
C ALA A 450 14.53 -5.76 -9.20
N TYR A 451 15.57 -5.03 -9.62
CA TYR A 451 16.64 -5.54 -10.47
C TYR A 451 17.44 -6.66 -9.78
N GLN A 452 17.79 -6.48 -8.51
CA GLN A 452 18.48 -7.51 -7.71
C GLN A 452 17.65 -8.80 -7.54
N GLN A 453 16.32 -8.67 -7.57
CA GLN A 453 15.39 -9.81 -7.51
C GLN A 453 15.09 -10.42 -8.89
N GLY A 454 15.61 -9.85 -9.98
CA GLY A 454 15.27 -10.28 -11.34
C GLY A 454 13.80 -10.06 -11.70
N LYS A 455 13.14 -9.07 -11.08
CA LYS A 455 11.72 -8.76 -11.26
C LYS A 455 11.52 -7.45 -12.03
N PRO A 456 10.35 -7.24 -12.67
CA PRO A 456 9.96 -5.93 -13.19
C PRO A 456 9.94 -4.87 -12.08
N ALA A 457 10.23 -3.61 -12.45
CA ALA A 457 9.99 -2.49 -11.56
C ALA A 457 8.49 -2.17 -11.54
N ARG A 458 7.85 -2.53 -10.42
CA ARG A 458 6.40 -2.39 -10.20
C ARG A 458 6.14 -1.22 -9.27
N ILE A 459 5.41 -0.22 -9.77
CA ILE A 459 5.24 1.09 -9.14
C ILE A 459 3.75 1.39 -9.00
N ILE A 460 3.35 1.82 -7.80
CA ILE A 460 2.07 2.48 -7.56
C ILE A 460 2.32 3.96 -7.32
N LEU A 461 1.47 4.80 -7.88
CA LEU A 461 1.36 6.20 -7.49
C LEU A 461 0.03 6.42 -6.78
N TYR A 462 0.11 6.95 -5.56
CA TYR A 462 -1.06 7.35 -4.79
C TYR A 462 -0.76 8.58 -3.93
N SER A 463 -1.78 9.37 -3.62
CA SER A 463 -1.63 10.52 -2.73
C SER A 463 -2.34 10.28 -1.41
N ALA A 464 -1.91 11.02 -0.38
CA ALA A 464 -2.50 11.02 0.94
C ALA A 464 -3.25 12.31 1.22
N ASP A 465 -3.64 13.05 0.16
CA ASP A 465 -4.17 14.42 0.28
C ASP A 465 -5.40 14.50 1.19
N SER A 466 -5.67 15.71 1.67
CA SER A 466 -6.85 16.03 2.48
C SER A 466 -7.90 16.79 1.68
N ASP A 467 -7.46 17.79 0.91
CA ASP A 467 -8.35 18.72 0.20
C ASP A 467 -9.07 18.07 -0.98
N TYR A 468 -10.23 18.62 -1.32
CA TYR A 468 -10.88 18.35 -2.61
C TYR A 468 -10.05 18.91 -3.76
N SER A 469 -10.37 18.51 -4.99
CA SER A 469 -9.73 19.03 -6.22
C SER A 469 -8.21 18.84 -6.28
N THR A 470 -7.72 17.72 -5.76
CA THR A 470 -6.31 17.31 -5.79
C THR A 470 -5.97 16.34 -6.92
N GLY A 471 -6.96 15.86 -7.70
CA GLY A 471 -6.75 14.91 -8.78
C GLY A 471 -5.74 15.39 -9.82
N LYS A 472 -4.91 14.46 -10.30
CA LYS A 472 -3.88 14.70 -11.33
C LYS A 472 -3.99 13.63 -12.42
N TYR A 473 -4.02 14.08 -13.67
CA TYR A 473 -4.13 13.17 -14.81
C TYR A 473 -2.80 13.11 -15.56
N PHE A 474 -2.33 11.90 -15.82
CA PHE A 474 -1.06 11.63 -16.51
C PHE A 474 -1.30 10.88 -17.82
N THR A 475 -0.41 11.06 -18.79
CA THR A 475 -0.46 10.32 -20.06
C THR A 475 -0.26 8.81 -19.82
N SER A 476 -1.11 7.97 -20.41
CA SER A 476 -1.00 6.51 -20.36
C SER A 476 0.04 5.95 -21.34
N SER A 477 0.57 4.77 -21.07
CA SER A 477 1.33 3.94 -22.00
C SER A 477 0.50 3.55 -23.24
N ASN A 478 -0.82 3.46 -23.08
CA ASN A 478 -1.78 3.15 -24.13
C ASN A 478 -2.14 4.37 -25.01
N THR A 479 -1.66 5.58 -24.69
CA THR A 479 -1.87 6.76 -25.53
C THR A 479 -1.34 6.51 -26.95
N GLY A 480 -2.09 6.96 -27.96
CA GLY A 480 -1.73 6.80 -29.37
C GLY A 480 -0.38 7.41 -29.75
N ASP A 481 0.17 7.00 -30.90
CA ASP A 481 1.54 7.37 -31.31
C ASP A 481 1.73 8.88 -31.51
N TRP A 482 0.65 9.64 -31.70
CA TRP A 482 0.66 11.10 -31.73
C TRP A 482 1.26 11.73 -30.47
N ASN A 483 1.22 11.05 -29.31
CA ASN A 483 1.85 11.47 -28.06
C ASN A 483 2.69 10.34 -27.42
N HIS A 484 3.38 9.56 -28.24
CA HIS A 484 4.33 8.55 -27.75
C HIS A 484 5.44 9.16 -26.87
N ALA A 485 5.80 10.43 -27.09
CA ALA A 485 6.76 11.17 -26.28
C ALA A 485 6.30 11.29 -24.81
N GLY A 486 5.00 11.45 -24.56
CA GLY A 486 4.40 11.59 -23.23
C GLY A 486 4.20 10.30 -22.45
N ARG A 487 4.36 9.12 -23.08
CA ARG A 487 4.18 7.82 -22.42
C ARG A 487 5.11 7.67 -21.19
N PRO A 488 4.67 6.94 -20.15
CA PRO A 488 5.50 6.65 -18.98
C PRO A 488 6.89 6.14 -19.36
N THR A 489 7.92 6.72 -18.76
CA THR A 489 9.31 6.43 -19.09
C THR A 489 10.12 6.13 -17.83
N LEU A 490 10.87 5.03 -17.86
CA LEU A 490 11.86 4.73 -16.83
C LEU A 490 13.26 4.91 -17.42
N THR A 491 14.02 5.85 -16.88
CA THR A 491 15.42 6.09 -17.27
C THR A 491 16.34 5.59 -16.17
N ILE A 492 17.31 4.75 -16.52
CA ILE A 492 18.19 4.05 -15.58
C ILE A 492 19.65 4.33 -15.94
N ARG A 493 20.42 4.83 -14.99
CA ARG A 493 21.88 4.92 -15.04
C ARG A 493 22.50 3.76 -14.28
N TYR A 494 23.45 3.07 -14.91
CA TYR A 494 24.09 1.92 -14.31
C TYR A 494 25.58 1.81 -14.67
N ASN A 495 26.35 1.22 -13.75
CA ASN A 495 27.76 0.91 -13.91
C ASN A 495 28.00 -0.60 -14.00
N PRO A 496 29.20 -1.01 -14.47
CA PRO A 496 29.59 -2.40 -14.57
C PRO A 496 29.29 -3.27 -13.36
#